data_AF-A0AAD6DYC6-F1
#
_entry.id   AF-A0AAD6DYC6-F1
#
_cell.length_a   1.000
_cell.length_b   1.000
_cell.length_c   1.000
_cell.angle_alpha   90.00
_cell.angle_beta   90.00
_cell.angle_gamma   90.00
#
_symmetry.space_group_name_H-M   'P 1'
#
loop_
_entity.id
_entity.type
_entity.pdbx_description
1 polymer ?
#
loop_
_entity_poly.entity_id
_entity_poly.type
_entity_poly.pdbx_seq_one_letter_code
_entity_poly.pdbx_strand_id
1 'polypeptide(L)'
;MRPKKGFFIIGVSFLAAIIAGAITTMPALLTGLLIGSIQDGWSGGSSQDRSNSELTRFTIYFVYLFLGEMVSCYIANIGFIRTVKTLPSLTISELEKYQLISPPDADLIRDVSVAVQCSASVIAASVIGFMRDWRWTLTLASSIVCITLVFAAGGILLTKHRQQWLGETEASGSIVQEVFSSIRMVMGLNAQSERVARYDSCLAKAERALLGAVFAVIYLAIKLRF
;
A
#
# COMPACT_ATOMS: atom_id res chain seq x y z
N MET A 1 19.50 -24.59 23.49
CA MET A 1 18.67 -25.66 22.87
C MET A 1 17.34 -25.16 22.25
N ARG A 2 17.26 -23.92 21.73
CA ARG A 2 15.97 -23.29 21.32
C ARG A 2 15.87 -22.63 19.91
N PRO A 3 16.79 -22.78 18.93
CA PRO A 3 16.57 -22.15 17.62
C PRO A 3 15.51 -22.88 16.77
N LYS A 4 15.40 -24.21 16.88
CA LYS A 4 14.50 -25.03 16.02
C LYS A 4 13.01 -24.74 16.23
N LYS A 5 12.59 -24.35 17.45
CA LYS A 5 11.19 -24.03 17.75
C LYS A 5 10.76 -22.70 17.13
N GLY A 6 11.68 -21.73 17.00
CA GLY A 6 11.41 -20.44 16.36
C GLY A 6 11.09 -20.59 14.88
N PHE A 7 11.93 -21.31 14.14
CA PHE A 7 11.69 -21.59 12.71
C PHE A 7 10.36 -22.31 12.44
N PHE A 8 9.95 -23.22 13.32
CA PHE A 8 8.65 -23.88 13.20
C PHE A 8 7.47 -22.91 13.35
N ILE A 9 7.51 -22.01 14.34
CA ILE A 9 6.45 -21.01 14.57
C ILE A 9 6.34 -20.04 13.38
N ILE A 10 7.47 -19.62 12.83
CA ILE A 10 7.53 -18.75 11.63
C ILE A 10 6.86 -19.45 10.44
N GLY A 11 7.24 -20.71 10.18
CA GLY A 11 6.67 -21.49 9.08
C GLY A 11 5.15 -21.65 9.19
N VAL A 12 4.65 -21.96 10.39
CA VAL A 12 3.20 -22.10 10.63
C VAL A 12 2.46 -20.77 10.44
N SER A 13 3.06 -19.66 10.86
CA SER A 13 2.43 -18.33 10.79
C SER A 13 2.41 -17.80 9.36
N PHE A 14 3.47 -18.08 8.59
CA PHE A 14 3.53 -17.77 7.17
C PHE A 14 2.49 -18.58 6.37
N LEU A 15 2.35 -19.88 6.69
CA LEU A 15 1.35 -20.73 6.07
C LEU A 15 -0.08 -20.26 6.41
N ALA A 16 -0.33 -19.88 7.67
CA ALA A 16 -1.60 -19.30 8.09
C ALA A 16 -1.90 -17.96 7.38
N ALA A 17 -0.89 -17.11 7.14
CA ALA A 17 -1.04 -15.87 6.39
C ALA A 17 -1.38 -16.13 4.90
N ILE A 18 -0.76 -17.16 4.29
CA ILE A 18 -1.08 -17.57 2.92
C ILE A 18 -2.52 -18.08 2.82
N ILE A 19 -2.94 -18.95 3.75
CA ILE A 19 -4.31 -19.46 3.81
C ILE A 19 -5.29 -18.30 3.99
N ALA A 20 -5.00 -17.38 4.91
CA ALA A 20 -5.83 -16.20 5.14
C ALA A 20 -5.97 -15.37 3.86
N GLY A 21 -4.87 -15.11 3.15
CA GLY A 21 -4.89 -14.38 1.88
C GLY A 21 -5.70 -15.08 0.79
N ALA A 22 -5.62 -16.41 0.69
CA ALA A 22 -6.43 -17.17 -0.26
C ALA A 22 -7.93 -17.12 0.10
N ILE A 23 -8.26 -17.27 1.38
CA ILE A 23 -9.63 -17.20 1.89
C ILE A 23 -10.26 -15.85 1.55
N THR A 24 -9.56 -14.72 1.74
CA THR A 24 -10.09 -13.37 1.45
C THR A 24 -10.54 -13.19 -0.02
N THR A 25 -10.01 -13.99 -0.95
CA THR A 25 -10.36 -13.89 -2.39
C THR A 25 -11.58 -14.71 -2.79
N MET A 26 -11.90 -15.76 -2.04
CA MET A 26 -12.97 -16.71 -2.35
C MET A 26 -14.42 -16.15 -2.26
N PRO A 27 -14.76 -15.18 -1.39
CA PRO A 27 -16.10 -14.58 -1.33
C PRO A 27 -16.55 -13.98 -2.65
N ALA A 28 -15.64 -13.38 -3.42
CA ALA A 28 -15.96 -12.77 -4.71
C ALA A 28 -16.48 -13.82 -5.72
N LEU A 29 -15.91 -15.03 -5.72
CA LEU A 29 -16.38 -16.14 -6.56
C LEU A 29 -17.76 -16.62 -6.12
N LEU A 30 -17.95 -16.76 -4.81
CA LEU A 30 -19.19 -17.26 -4.26
C LEU A 30 -20.33 -16.28 -4.57
N THR A 31 -20.07 -14.97 -4.47
CA THR A 31 -20.98 -13.91 -4.90
C THR A 31 -21.29 -14.04 -6.39
N GLY A 32 -20.29 -14.24 -7.25
CA GLY A 32 -20.51 -14.43 -8.69
C GLY A 32 -21.38 -15.65 -9.02
N LEU A 33 -21.19 -16.77 -8.31
CA LEU A 33 -22.00 -17.98 -8.46
C LEU A 33 -23.42 -17.81 -7.89
N LEU A 34 -23.55 -17.13 -6.76
CA LEU A 34 -24.83 -16.79 -6.13
C LEU A 34 -25.70 -15.94 -7.08
N ILE A 35 -25.10 -14.91 -7.68
CA ILE A 35 -25.76 -14.04 -8.65
C ILE A 35 -26.23 -14.85 -9.87
N GLY A 36 -25.39 -15.76 -10.38
CA GLY A 36 -25.78 -16.68 -11.45
C GLY A 36 -26.99 -17.53 -11.09
N SER A 37 -27.00 -18.12 -9.89
CA SER A 37 -28.13 -18.94 -9.40
C SER A 37 -29.43 -18.14 -9.21
N ILE A 38 -29.33 -16.87 -8.81
CA ILE A 38 -30.50 -15.98 -8.70
C ILE A 38 -31.06 -15.67 -10.10
N GLN A 39 -30.17 -15.35 -11.03
CA GLN A 39 -30.55 -15.03 -12.41
C GLN A 39 -31.21 -16.22 -13.12
N ASP A 40 -30.70 -17.43 -12.92
CA ASP A 40 -31.29 -18.68 -13.43
C ASP A 40 -32.68 -18.96 -12.83
N GLY A 41 -32.93 -18.51 -11.61
CA GLY A 41 -34.24 -18.57 -10.96
C GLY A 41 -35.24 -17.58 -11.57
N TRP A 42 -34.78 -16.41 -12.01
CA TRP A 42 -35.62 -15.39 -12.65
C TRP A 42 -35.90 -15.68 -14.12
N SER A 43 -35.00 -16.37 -14.83
CA SER A 43 -35.16 -16.69 -16.26
C SER A 43 -36.07 -17.90 -16.53
N GLY A 44 -36.71 -18.47 -15.51
CA GLY A 44 -37.66 -19.60 -15.65
C GLY A 44 -37.01 -20.95 -16.01
N GLY A 45 -35.68 -21.07 -15.90
CA GLY A 45 -34.93 -22.24 -16.37
C GLY A 45 -34.77 -23.38 -15.37
N SER A 46 -35.07 -23.18 -14.09
CA SER A 46 -34.93 -24.19 -13.02
C SER A 46 -36.11 -24.16 -12.04
N SER A 47 -36.45 -25.31 -11.45
CA SER A 47 -37.47 -25.37 -10.39
C SER A 47 -37.05 -24.50 -9.20
N GLN A 48 -37.96 -23.67 -8.69
CA GLN A 48 -37.71 -22.73 -7.58
C GLN A 48 -37.04 -23.40 -6.38
N ASP A 49 -37.36 -24.66 -6.11
CA ASP A 49 -36.78 -25.46 -5.02
C ASP A 49 -35.28 -25.74 -5.21
N ARG A 50 -34.82 -25.94 -6.45
CA ARG A 50 -33.40 -26.15 -6.78
C ARG A 50 -32.59 -24.89 -6.50
N SER A 51 -33.08 -23.73 -6.94
CA SER A 51 -32.41 -22.43 -6.73
C SER A 51 -32.31 -22.09 -5.23
N ASN A 52 -33.40 -22.29 -4.48
CA ASN A 52 -33.42 -22.09 -3.02
C ASN A 52 -32.40 -22.97 -2.28
N SER A 53 -32.19 -24.21 -2.73
CA SER A 53 -31.20 -25.12 -2.13
C SER A 53 -29.76 -24.68 -2.38
N GLU A 54 -29.43 -24.17 -3.57
CA GLU A 54 -28.10 -23.65 -3.91
C GLU A 54 -27.81 -22.32 -3.19
N LEU A 55 -28.80 -21.42 -3.11
CA LEU A 55 -28.75 -20.18 -2.33
C LEU A 55 -28.39 -20.43 -0.85
N THR A 56 -29.04 -21.42 -0.25
CA THR A 56 -28.80 -21.81 1.16
C THR A 56 -27.37 -22.34 1.32
N ARG A 57 -26.91 -23.18 0.39
CA ARG A 57 -25.55 -23.74 0.40
C ARG A 57 -24.48 -22.65 0.28
N PHE A 58 -24.65 -21.69 -0.63
CA PHE A 58 -23.71 -20.57 -0.75
C PHE A 58 -23.71 -19.67 0.49
N THR A 59 -24.87 -19.41 1.08
CA THR A 59 -24.97 -18.61 2.31
C THR A 59 -24.18 -19.26 3.46
N ILE A 60 -24.30 -20.58 3.64
CA ILE A 60 -23.55 -21.32 4.66
C ILE A 60 -22.03 -21.27 4.38
N TYR A 61 -21.62 -21.38 3.12
CA TYR A 61 -20.20 -21.24 2.75
C TYR A 61 -19.62 -19.85 3.04
N PHE A 62 -20.38 -18.76 2.90
CA PHE A 62 -19.93 -17.43 3.34
C PHE A 62 -19.62 -17.38 4.84
N VAL A 63 -20.48 -18.00 5.66
CA VAL A 63 -20.29 -18.03 7.12
C VAL A 63 -19.03 -18.83 7.49
N TYR A 64 -18.83 -20.01 6.89
CA TYR A 64 -17.63 -20.81 7.13
C TYR A 64 -16.35 -20.11 6.71
N LEU A 65 -16.39 -19.40 5.59
CA LEU A 65 -15.27 -18.66 5.05
C LEU A 65 -14.90 -17.49 5.97
N PHE A 66 -15.89 -16.72 6.45
CA PHE A 66 -15.67 -15.63 7.40
C PHE A 66 -15.03 -16.12 8.70
N LEU A 67 -15.53 -17.23 9.26
CA LEU A 67 -14.96 -17.81 10.47
C LEU A 67 -13.52 -18.31 10.25
N GLY A 68 -13.28 -18.95 9.11
CA GLY A 68 -11.94 -19.42 8.72
C GLY A 68 -10.94 -18.28 8.57
N GLU A 69 -11.36 -17.18 7.95
CA GLU A 69 -10.54 -15.96 7.79
C GLU A 69 -10.19 -15.35 9.15
N MET A 70 -11.18 -15.21 10.04
CA MET A 70 -10.97 -14.64 11.37
C MET A 70 -9.93 -15.44 12.17
N VAL A 71 -10.04 -16.77 12.14
CA VAL A 71 -9.10 -17.67 12.84
C VAL A 71 -7.72 -17.63 12.20
N SER A 72 -7.63 -17.70 10.87
CA SER A 72 -6.34 -17.73 10.16
C SER A 72 -5.56 -16.42 10.30
N CYS A 73 -6.23 -15.27 10.18
CA CYS A 73 -5.64 -13.94 10.41
C CYS A 73 -5.14 -13.76 11.85
N TYR A 74 -5.91 -14.26 12.82
CA TYR A 74 -5.54 -14.15 14.23
C TYR A 74 -4.28 -14.96 14.55
N ILE A 75 -4.19 -16.20 14.04
CA ILE A 75 -3.00 -17.05 14.20
C ILE A 75 -1.77 -16.39 13.55
N ALA A 76 -1.92 -15.85 12.33
CA ALA A 76 -0.85 -15.17 11.63
C ALA A 76 -0.31 -13.97 12.44
N ASN A 77 -1.19 -13.08 12.91
CA ASN A 77 -0.78 -11.88 13.64
C ASN A 77 -0.07 -12.21 14.96
N ILE A 78 -0.57 -13.17 15.74
CA ILE A 78 0.12 -13.61 16.98
C ILE A 78 1.46 -14.25 16.67
N GLY A 79 1.52 -15.04 15.60
CA GLY A 79 2.73 -15.71 15.13
C GLY A 79 3.87 -14.77 14.78
N PHE A 80 3.58 -13.71 14.03
CA PHE A 80 4.55 -12.67 13.68
C PHE A 80 5.00 -11.87 14.91
N ILE A 81 4.08 -11.48 15.81
CA ILE A 81 4.43 -10.77 17.05
C ILE A 81 5.36 -11.61 17.94
N ARG A 82 5.09 -12.92 18.08
CA ARG A 82 5.95 -13.82 18.88
C ARG A 82 7.32 -14.04 18.23
N THR A 83 7.37 -14.12 16.91
CA THR A 83 8.61 -14.29 16.15
C THR A 83 9.55 -13.11 16.36
N VAL A 84 9.05 -11.88 16.20
CA VAL A 84 9.85 -10.65 16.32
C VAL A 84 10.42 -10.50 17.73
N LYS A 85 9.66 -10.87 18.77
CA LYS A 85 10.18 -10.88 20.15
C LYS A 85 11.25 -11.94 20.40
N THR A 86 11.36 -12.94 19.53
CA THR A 86 12.29 -14.07 19.68
C THR A 86 13.61 -13.85 18.93
N LEU A 87 13.65 -13.00 17.91
CA LEU A 87 14.87 -12.56 17.20
C LEU A 87 15.16 -11.09 17.57
N PRO A 88 16.27 -10.64 18.22
CA PRO A 88 17.40 -11.27 18.89
C PRO A 88 17.45 -10.89 20.39
N SER A 89 17.10 -11.84 21.26
CA SER A 89 16.90 -11.62 22.70
C SER A 89 18.16 -11.56 23.57
N LEU A 90 19.34 -11.16 23.04
CA LEU A 90 20.53 -10.98 23.90
C LEU A 90 21.22 -9.62 23.77
N THR A 91 21.09 -8.92 22.64
CA THR A 91 21.77 -7.60 22.48
C THR A 91 20.78 -6.43 22.59
N ILE A 92 19.52 -6.63 22.19
CA ILE A 92 18.50 -5.56 22.20
C ILE A 92 17.79 -5.46 23.55
N SER A 93 17.65 -6.56 24.30
CA SER A 93 17.00 -6.55 25.62
C SER A 93 17.75 -5.70 26.65
N GLU A 94 19.08 -5.69 26.61
CA GLU A 94 19.89 -4.80 27.46
C GLU A 94 19.76 -3.34 27.00
N LEU A 95 19.71 -3.06 25.69
CA LEU A 95 19.54 -1.68 25.17
C LEU A 95 18.14 -1.10 25.38
N GLU A 96 17.09 -1.93 25.34
CA GLU A 96 15.70 -1.56 25.64
C GLU A 96 15.51 -1.25 27.12
N LYS A 97 16.18 -1.99 28.02
CA LYS A 97 16.24 -1.70 29.45
C LYS A 97 16.87 -0.33 29.76
N TYR A 98 17.75 0.16 28.89
CA TYR A 98 18.36 1.50 28.96
C TYR A 98 17.61 2.56 28.12
N GLN A 99 16.40 2.28 27.61
CA GLN A 99 15.59 3.19 26.78
C GLN A 99 16.31 3.80 25.55
N LEU A 100 17.43 3.22 25.10
CA LEU A 100 18.15 3.73 23.93
C LEU A 100 17.40 3.50 22.62
N ILE A 101 16.49 2.51 22.58
CA ILE A 101 15.63 2.15 21.46
C ILE A 101 14.21 1.96 21.98
N SER A 102 13.25 2.64 21.38
CA SER A 102 11.81 2.40 21.62
C SER A 102 11.45 1.02 21.05
N PRO A 103 10.63 0.19 21.73
CA PRO A 103 10.18 -1.07 21.16
C PRO A 103 9.51 -0.79 19.80
N PRO A 104 9.73 -1.65 18.77
CA PRO A 104 9.07 -1.46 17.49
C PRO A 104 7.56 -1.44 17.70
N ASP A 105 6.91 -0.38 17.22
CA ASP A 105 5.49 -0.19 17.38
C ASP A 105 4.73 -1.41 16.84
N ALA A 106 3.72 -1.87 17.57
CA ALA A 106 2.93 -3.04 17.19
C ALA A 106 2.28 -2.89 15.80
N ASP A 107 2.13 -1.66 15.33
CA ASP A 107 1.59 -1.30 14.02
C ASP A 107 2.51 -1.78 12.88
N LEU A 108 3.82 -1.54 12.97
CA LEU A 108 4.79 -1.95 11.94
C LEU A 108 4.81 -3.47 11.74
N ILE A 109 4.66 -4.23 12.83
CA ILE A 109 4.62 -5.70 12.77
C ILE A 109 3.35 -6.17 12.04
N ARG A 110 2.23 -5.48 12.26
CA ARG A 110 0.98 -5.78 11.57
C ARG A 110 1.09 -5.48 10.09
N ASP A 111 1.74 -4.39 9.71
CA ASP A 111 1.95 -4.03 8.30
C ASP A 111 2.71 -5.11 7.54
N VAL A 112 3.74 -5.72 8.17
CA VAL A 112 4.48 -6.83 7.57
C VAL A 112 3.59 -8.07 7.38
N SER A 113 2.76 -8.40 8.37
CA SER A 113 1.80 -9.52 8.29
C SER A 113 0.78 -9.30 7.16
N VAL A 114 0.22 -8.09 7.08
CA VAL A 114 -0.74 -7.69 6.05
C VAL A 114 -0.09 -7.69 4.68
N ALA A 115 1.15 -7.23 4.54
CA ALA A 115 1.87 -7.26 3.26
C ALA A 115 2.04 -8.70 2.73
N VAL A 116 2.39 -9.65 3.61
CA VAL A 116 2.45 -11.08 3.25
C VAL A 116 1.07 -11.59 2.83
N GLN A 117 0.02 -11.27 3.59
CA GLN A 117 -1.35 -11.66 3.25
C GLN A 117 -1.80 -11.10 1.89
N CYS A 118 -1.53 -9.83 1.61
CA CYS A 118 -1.84 -9.19 0.34
C CYS A 118 -1.08 -9.84 -0.82
N SER A 119 0.19 -10.19 -0.63
CA SER A 119 0.94 -10.89 -1.67
C SER A 119 0.34 -12.27 -1.98
N ALA A 120 -0.08 -13.01 -0.95
CA ALA A 120 -0.73 -14.30 -1.10
C ALA A 120 -2.11 -14.19 -1.75
N SER A 121 -2.90 -13.18 -1.38
CA SER A 121 -4.23 -12.95 -1.98
C SER A 121 -4.12 -12.56 -3.45
N VAL A 122 -3.12 -11.77 -3.86
CA VAL A 122 -2.87 -11.45 -5.27
C VAL A 122 -2.57 -12.71 -6.08
N ILE A 123 -1.74 -13.61 -5.55
CA ILE A 123 -1.41 -14.89 -6.21
C ILE A 123 -2.66 -15.78 -6.29
N ALA A 124 -3.39 -15.93 -5.19
CA ALA A 124 -4.61 -16.74 -5.15
C ALA A 124 -5.67 -16.22 -6.14
N ALA A 125 -5.94 -14.91 -6.13
CA ALA A 125 -6.87 -14.27 -7.05
C ALA A 125 -6.47 -14.48 -8.51
N SER A 126 -5.17 -14.36 -8.81
CA SER A 126 -4.64 -14.59 -10.16
C SER A 126 -4.88 -16.03 -10.62
N VAL A 127 -4.50 -17.02 -9.79
CA VAL A 127 -4.67 -18.45 -10.11
C VAL A 127 -6.14 -18.80 -10.32
N ILE A 128 -7.01 -18.35 -9.44
CA ILE A 128 -8.46 -18.56 -9.52
C ILE A 128 -9.03 -17.92 -10.80
N GLY A 129 -8.62 -16.70 -11.14
CA GLY A 129 -9.04 -16.01 -12.36
C GLY A 129 -8.66 -16.80 -13.61
N PHE A 130 -7.41 -17.26 -13.68
CA PHE A 130 -6.91 -18.08 -14.79
C PHE A 130 -7.66 -19.42 -14.93
N MET A 131 -8.08 -20.03 -13.82
CA MET A 131 -8.83 -21.29 -13.84
C MET A 131 -10.24 -21.14 -14.41
N ARG A 132 -10.91 -20.00 -14.17
CA ARG A 132 -12.30 -19.81 -14.61
C ARG A 132 -12.39 -19.39 -16.08
N ASP A 133 -11.72 -18.31 -16.47
CA ASP A 133 -11.82 -17.75 -17.82
C ASP A 133 -10.51 -17.06 -18.24
N TRP A 134 -9.56 -17.83 -18.79
CA TRP A 134 -8.22 -17.33 -19.13
C TRP A 134 -8.22 -16.14 -20.12
N ARG A 135 -9.23 -16.04 -21.00
CA ARG A 135 -9.33 -14.98 -22.02
C ARG A 135 -9.70 -13.63 -21.41
N TRP A 136 -10.66 -13.60 -20.48
CA TRP A 136 -11.08 -12.38 -19.79
C TRP A 136 -10.01 -11.91 -18.80
N THR A 137 -9.40 -12.83 -18.07
CA THR A 137 -8.34 -12.52 -17.10
C THR A 137 -7.09 -11.92 -17.76
N LEU A 138 -6.66 -12.42 -18.92
CA LEU A 138 -5.51 -11.83 -19.62
C LEU A 138 -5.76 -10.40 -20.07
N THR A 139 -6.98 -10.10 -20.52
CA THR A 139 -7.36 -8.76 -20.95
C THR A 139 -7.35 -7.78 -19.77
N LEU A 140 -7.87 -8.21 -18.60
CA LEU A 140 -7.86 -7.42 -17.37
C LEU A 140 -6.45 -7.27 -16.77
N ALA A 141 -5.62 -8.31 -16.82
CA ALA A 141 -4.24 -8.23 -16.34
C ALA A 141 -3.42 -7.22 -17.17
N SER A 142 -3.62 -7.20 -18.48
CA SER A 142 -2.96 -6.25 -19.38
C SER A 142 -3.35 -4.79 -19.08
N SER A 143 -4.62 -4.50 -18.77
CA SER A 143 -5.06 -3.14 -18.47
C SER A 143 -4.49 -2.64 -17.14
N ILE A 144 -4.42 -3.51 -16.12
CA ILE A 144 -3.82 -3.19 -14.81
C ILE A 144 -2.33 -2.85 -14.97
N VAL A 145 -1.56 -3.66 -15.71
CA VAL A 145 -0.13 -3.41 -15.94
C VAL A 145 0.08 -2.08 -16.66
N CYS A 146 -0.75 -1.76 -17.65
CA CYS A 146 -0.70 -0.47 -18.34
C CYS A 146 -0.91 0.70 -17.35
N ILE A 147 -1.94 0.62 -16.51
CA ILE A 147 -2.23 1.65 -15.50
C ILE A 147 -1.06 1.79 -14.51
N THR A 148 -0.53 0.67 -13.97
CA THR A 148 0.59 0.71 -13.03
C THR A 148 1.84 1.37 -13.63
N LEU A 149 2.14 1.10 -14.90
CA LEU A 149 3.28 1.70 -15.60
C LEU A 149 3.14 3.23 -15.68
N VAL A 150 1.94 3.72 -15.95
CA VAL A 150 1.64 5.16 -16.05
C VAL A 150 1.81 5.85 -14.70
N PHE A 151 1.25 5.26 -13.64
CA PHE A 151 1.40 5.76 -12.28
C PHE A 151 2.86 5.73 -11.83
N ALA A 152 3.61 4.68 -12.16
CA ALA A 152 5.03 4.59 -11.85
C ALA A 152 5.84 5.67 -12.58
N ALA A 153 5.62 5.86 -13.89
CA ALA A 153 6.29 6.91 -14.67
C ALA A 153 5.95 8.31 -14.15
N GLY A 154 4.67 8.58 -13.87
CA GLY A 154 4.21 9.82 -13.25
C GLY A 154 4.84 10.05 -11.87
N GLY A 155 4.95 9.01 -11.05
CA GLY A 155 5.58 9.06 -9.72
C GLY A 155 7.08 9.37 -9.78
N ILE A 156 7.81 8.79 -10.72
CA ILE A 156 9.25 9.08 -10.91
C ILE A 156 9.47 10.53 -11.35
N LEU A 157 8.65 11.02 -12.29
CA LEU A 157 8.73 12.42 -12.73
C LEU A 157 8.36 13.39 -11.60
N LEU A 158 7.30 13.07 -10.84
CA LEU A 158 6.87 13.88 -9.72
C LEU A 158 7.94 13.95 -8.63
N THR A 159 8.56 12.81 -8.26
CA THR A 159 9.63 12.79 -7.25
C THR A 159 10.87 13.53 -7.71
N LYS A 160 11.26 13.43 -8.98
CA LYS A 160 12.36 14.22 -9.56
C LYS A 160 12.10 15.72 -9.49
N HIS A 161 10.92 16.15 -9.91
CA HIS A 161 10.54 17.57 -9.82
C HIS A 161 10.39 18.03 -8.38
N ARG A 162 9.86 17.19 -7.49
CA ARG A 162 9.77 17.46 -6.05
C ARG A 162 11.15 17.71 -5.44
N GLN A 163 12.17 16.95 -5.82
CA GLN A 163 13.54 17.18 -5.33
C GLN A 163 14.13 18.49 -5.84
N GLN A 164 13.89 18.84 -7.11
CA GLN A 164 14.32 20.14 -7.65
C GLN A 164 13.68 21.31 -6.88
N TRP A 165 12.40 21.17 -6.56
CA TRP A 165 11.66 22.11 -5.72
C TRP A 165 12.21 22.29 -4.32
N LEU A 166 12.49 21.18 -3.66
CA LEU A 166 13.01 21.20 -2.29
C LEU A 166 14.36 21.91 -2.27
N GLY A 167 15.25 21.64 -3.23
CA GLY A 167 16.55 22.31 -3.32
C GLY A 167 16.44 23.83 -3.56
N GLU A 168 15.50 24.29 -4.37
CA GLU A 168 15.29 25.74 -4.58
C GLU A 168 14.61 26.42 -3.38
N THR A 169 13.73 25.70 -2.67
CA THR A 169 13.11 26.17 -1.43
C THR A 169 14.13 26.28 -0.30
N GLU A 170 15.08 25.34 -0.22
CA GLU A 170 16.22 25.39 0.71
C GLU A 170 17.09 26.63 0.45
N ALA A 171 17.35 26.98 -0.81
CA ALA A 171 18.10 28.19 -1.17
C ALA A 171 17.39 29.46 -0.69
N SER A 172 16.06 29.57 -0.88
CA SER A 172 15.26 30.67 -0.34
C SER A 172 15.32 30.75 1.19
N GLY A 173 15.27 29.61 1.88
CA GLY A 173 15.40 29.53 3.33
C GLY A 173 16.75 30.03 3.84
N SER A 174 17.85 29.70 3.14
CA SER A 174 19.19 30.16 3.51
C SER A 174 19.35 31.68 3.43
N ILE A 175 18.75 32.32 2.42
CA ILE A 175 18.78 33.79 2.24
C ILE A 175 18.01 34.48 3.37
N VAL A 176 16.84 33.97 3.73
CA VAL A 176 16.04 34.50 4.85
C VAL A 176 16.81 34.37 6.16
N GLN A 177 17.48 33.23 6.37
CA GLN A 177 18.28 32.99 7.56
C GLN A 177 19.51 33.93 7.64
N GLU A 178 20.18 34.20 6.52
CA GLU A 178 21.26 35.20 6.43
C GLU A 178 20.76 36.60 6.82
N VAL A 179 19.61 37.01 6.27
CA VAL A 179 19.00 38.32 6.56
C VAL A 179 18.58 38.44 8.03
N PHE A 180 17.99 37.39 8.61
CA PHE A 180 17.64 37.41 10.04
C PHE A 180 18.87 37.43 10.94
N SER A 181 19.91 36.67 10.59
CA SER A 181 21.17 36.66 11.35
C SER A 181 21.89 38.02 11.32
N SER A 182 21.69 38.81 10.25
CA SER A 182 22.34 40.10 10.01
C SER A 182 21.38 41.30 10.01
N ILE A 183 20.21 41.18 10.64
CA ILE A 183 19.11 42.15 10.51
C ILE A 183 19.50 43.60 10.83
N ARG A 184 20.34 43.80 11.86
CA ARG A 184 20.83 45.14 12.23
C ARG A 184 21.69 45.76 11.15
N MET A 185 22.49 44.97 10.44
CA MET A 185 23.33 45.42 9.33
C MET A 185 22.47 45.78 8.11
N VAL A 186 21.46 44.94 7.80
CA VAL A 186 20.54 45.19 6.68
C VAL A 186 19.73 46.46 6.88
N MET A 187 19.25 46.71 8.10
CA MET A 187 18.54 47.94 8.48
C MET A 187 19.46 49.17 8.43
N GLY A 188 20.69 49.05 8.93
CA GLY A 188 21.66 50.15 8.93
C GLY A 188 22.13 50.58 7.54
N LEU A 189 22.15 49.65 6.58
CA LEU A 189 22.52 49.92 5.18
C LEU A 189 21.31 50.27 4.29
N ASN A 190 20.09 50.23 4.82
CA ASN A 190 18.83 50.36 4.06
C ASN A 190 18.76 49.44 2.83
N ALA A 191 19.39 48.26 2.90
CA ALA A 191 19.51 47.30 1.78
C ALA A 191 18.32 46.33 1.70
N GLN A 192 17.18 46.68 2.30
CA GLN A 192 16.02 45.79 2.40
C GLN A 192 15.43 45.45 1.02
N SER A 193 15.32 46.43 0.14
CA SER A 193 14.73 46.26 -1.20
C SER A 193 15.53 45.31 -2.09
N GLU A 194 16.86 45.37 -2.02
CA GLU A 194 17.75 44.47 -2.77
C GLU A 194 17.63 43.02 -2.29
N ARG A 195 17.54 42.81 -0.97
CA ARG A 195 17.44 41.47 -0.37
C ARG A 195 16.06 40.84 -0.61
N VAL A 196 14.99 41.64 -0.62
CA VAL A 196 13.65 41.20 -1.02
C VAL A 196 13.64 40.80 -2.50
N ALA A 197 14.23 41.60 -3.39
CA ALA A 197 14.32 41.25 -4.81
C ALA A 197 15.08 39.93 -5.04
N ARG A 198 16.13 39.65 -4.26
CA ARG A 198 16.89 38.40 -4.34
C ARG A 198 16.06 37.20 -3.85
N TYR A 199 15.28 37.37 -2.79
CA TYR A 199 14.33 36.35 -2.31
C TYR A 199 13.24 36.08 -3.35
N ASP A 200 12.63 37.12 -3.92
CA ASP A 200 11.58 37.01 -4.96
C ASP A 200 12.11 36.31 -6.22
N SER A 201 13.36 36.58 -6.61
CA SER A 201 13.99 35.90 -7.76
C SER A 201 14.19 34.40 -7.53
N CYS A 202 14.38 33.98 -6.28
CA CYS A 202 14.53 32.58 -5.88
C CYS A 202 13.15 31.89 -5.85
N LEU A 203 12.14 32.58 -5.31
CA LEU A 203 10.74 32.13 -5.32
C LEU A 203 10.17 31.97 -6.72
N ALA A 204 10.45 32.90 -7.63
CA ALA A 204 9.98 32.82 -9.01
C ALA A 204 10.62 31.67 -9.80
N LYS A 205 11.87 31.30 -9.49
CA LYS A 205 12.52 30.10 -10.06
C LYS A 205 11.85 28.84 -9.55
N ALA A 206 11.61 28.80 -8.24
CA ALA A 206 10.89 27.74 -7.59
C ALA A 206 9.55 27.59 -8.32
N GLU A 207 8.64 28.57 -8.29
CA GLU A 207 7.30 28.51 -8.90
C GLU A 207 7.26 27.95 -10.33
N ARG A 208 8.23 28.31 -11.17
CA ARG A 208 8.33 27.77 -12.53
C ARG A 208 8.57 26.27 -12.57
N ALA A 209 9.34 25.72 -11.65
CA ALA A 209 9.51 24.28 -11.54
C ALA A 209 8.20 23.56 -11.17
N LEU A 210 7.24 24.17 -10.44
CA LEU A 210 6.01 23.46 -9.93
C LEU A 210 5.03 23.47 -11.07
N LEU A 211 4.90 24.64 -11.71
CA LEU A 211 4.14 24.79 -12.93
C LEU A 211 4.64 23.79 -13.98
N GLY A 212 5.96 23.63 -14.14
CA GLY A 212 6.54 22.60 -15.02
C GLY A 212 6.16 21.16 -14.62
N ALA A 213 6.17 20.84 -13.33
CA ALA A 213 5.77 19.52 -12.84
C ALA A 213 4.27 19.23 -13.05
N VAL A 214 3.41 20.21 -12.75
CA VAL A 214 1.95 20.10 -12.94
C VAL A 214 1.63 19.96 -14.43
N PHE A 215 2.26 20.77 -15.29
CA PHE A 215 2.08 20.65 -16.74
C PHE A 215 2.60 19.32 -17.28
N ALA A 216 3.72 18.80 -16.78
CA ALA A 216 4.26 17.50 -17.18
C ALA A 216 3.33 16.35 -16.80
N VAL A 217 2.72 16.38 -15.61
CA VAL A 217 1.74 15.37 -15.16
C VAL A 217 0.45 15.47 -15.96
N ILE A 218 -0.05 16.68 -16.20
CA ILE A 218 -1.24 16.92 -17.05
C ILE A 218 -0.96 16.45 -18.49
N TYR A 219 0.22 16.75 -19.03
CA TYR A 219 0.62 16.34 -20.38
C TYR A 219 0.79 14.83 -20.49
N LEU A 220 1.35 14.17 -19.47
CA LEU A 220 1.41 12.71 -19.40
C LEU A 220 0.00 12.11 -19.37
N ALA A 221 -0.91 12.67 -18.58
CA ALA A 221 -2.29 12.21 -18.50
C ALA A 221 -3.08 12.43 -19.81
N ILE A 222 -2.88 13.57 -20.48
CA ILE A 222 -3.52 13.88 -21.78
C ILE A 222 -2.94 13.02 -22.91
N LYS A 223 -1.62 12.80 -22.93
CA LYS A 223 -0.94 12.01 -23.97
C LYS A 223 -1.27 10.52 -23.87
N LEU A 224 -1.73 10.07 -22.70
CA LEU A 224 -2.15 8.69 -22.46
C LEU A 224 -3.66 8.47 -22.62
N ARG A 225 -4.38 9.47 -23.13
CA ARG A 225 -5.79 9.39 -23.43
C ARG A 225 -6.02 8.42 -24.60
N PHE A 226 -6.54 7.23 -24.26
CA PHE A 226 -7.43 6.46 -25.13
C PHE A 226 -8.59 7.34 -25.61
#